data_AF-A0A5K3FG00-F1
#
_entry.id   AF-A0A5K3FG00-F1
#
_cell.length_a   1.000
_cell.length_b   1.000
_cell.length_c   1.000
_cell.angle_alpha   90.00
_cell.angle_beta   90.00
_cell.angle_gamma   90.00
#
_symmetry.space_group_name_H-M   'P 1'
#
loop_
_entity.id
_entity.type
_entity.pdbx_description
1 polymer ?
#
loop_
_entity_poly.entity_id
_entity_poly.type
_entity_poly.pdbx_seq_one_letter_code
_entity_poly.pdbx_strand_id
1 'polypeptide(L)'
;MPVRWMAPESISHRCYTRKSDVWSFGVLLWEIFTFGGFPYPAFTEDSLLRAIQAGIRNRQPRACPASVYELMLSCWFLDPLHRPTFKQIIDFLSQSYDRAIRFSSDNELVPEPRDEGATSESVEYHEDSGTIDLSKYCYVDQGTYI
;
A
#
# COMPACT_ATOMS: atom_id res chain seq x y z
N MET A 1 1.34 17.90 -12.65
CA MET A 1 1.44 17.60 -11.21
C MET A 1 1.31 16.09 -11.04
N PRO A 2 2.03 15.42 -10.13
CA PRO A 2 1.92 13.96 -9.95
C PRO A 2 0.65 13.60 -9.17
N VAL A 3 -0.53 13.74 -9.79
CA VAL A 3 -1.84 13.73 -9.12
C VAL A 3 -2.05 12.49 -8.24
N ARG A 4 -1.57 11.32 -8.65
CA ARG A 4 -1.74 10.05 -7.93
C ARG A 4 -1.01 9.95 -6.59
N TRP A 5 -0.01 10.79 -6.39
CA TRP A 5 0.75 10.89 -5.14
C TRP A 5 0.24 12.00 -4.25
N MET A 6 -0.55 12.92 -4.78
CA MET A 6 -0.97 14.11 -4.04
C MET A 6 -2.06 13.79 -3.03
N ALA A 7 -1.96 14.42 -1.86
CA ALA A 7 -3.03 14.40 -0.86
C ALA A 7 -4.31 15.08 -1.39
N PRO A 8 -5.51 14.69 -0.93
CA PRO A 8 -6.77 15.24 -1.42
C PRO A 8 -6.85 16.76 -1.26
N GLU A 9 -6.32 17.32 -0.17
CA GLU A 9 -6.24 18.77 0.05
C GLU A 9 -5.26 19.49 -0.89
N SER A 10 -4.21 18.80 -1.34
CA SER A 10 -3.25 19.33 -2.32
C SER A 10 -3.84 19.35 -3.73
N ILE A 11 -4.65 18.33 -4.08
CA ILE A 11 -5.36 18.27 -5.35
C ILE A 11 -6.42 19.38 -5.42
N SER A 12 -7.25 19.50 -4.37
CA SER A 12 -8.42 20.37 -4.35
C SER A 12 -8.10 21.85 -4.05
N HIS A 13 -7.26 22.11 -3.05
CA HIS A 13 -7.05 23.47 -2.52
C HIS A 13 -5.61 23.96 -2.68
N ARG A 14 -4.74 23.19 -3.36
CA ARG A 14 -3.29 23.50 -3.48
C ARG A 14 -2.63 23.70 -2.10
N CYS A 15 -3.12 23.00 -1.08
CA CYS A 15 -2.53 23.02 0.26
C CYS A 15 -1.39 22.00 0.33
N TYR A 16 -0.18 22.46 0.66
CA TYR A 16 1.02 21.62 0.78
C TYR A 16 1.62 21.78 2.17
N THR A 17 1.73 20.67 2.89
CA THR A 17 2.22 20.63 4.26
C THR A 17 3.01 19.34 4.50
N ARG A 18 3.68 19.25 5.64
CA ARG A 18 4.28 17.98 6.09
C ARG A 18 3.26 16.82 6.11
N LYS A 19 1.97 17.10 6.33
CA LYS A 19 0.91 16.07 6.34
C LYS A 19 0.48 15.66 4.93
N SER A 20 0.58 16.55 3.93
CA SER A 20 0.40 16.13 2.53
C SER A 20 1.59 15.30 2.06
N ASP A 21 2.80 15.57 2.56
CA ASP A 21 3.97 14.73 2.27
C ASP A 21 3.84 13.33 2.88
N VAL A 22 3.24 13.21 4.07
CA VAL A 22 2.92 11.90 4.69
C VAL A 22 1.99 11.08 3.80
N TRP A 23 1.01 11.70 3.15
CA TRP A 23 0.14 11.01 2.18
C TRP A 23 0.96 10.45 1.01
N SER A 24 1.77 11.31 0.39
CA SER A 24 2.65 10.93 -0.73
C SER A 24 3.61 9.81 -0.33
N PHE A 25 4.12 9.84 0.90
CA PHE A 25 4.96 8.79 1.46
C PHE A 25 4.21 7.45 1.63
N GLY A 26 2.94 7.47 2.02
CA GLY A 26 2.10 6.27 2.02
C GLY A 26 1.98 5.65 0.62
N VAL A 27 1.81 6.48 -0.42
CA VAL A 27 1.80 6.01 -1.83
C VAL A 27 3.16 5.44 -2.23
N LEU A 28 4.26 6.09 -1.84
CA LEU A 28 5.62 5.59 -2.08
C LEU A 28 5.88 4.24 -1.40
N LEU A 29 5.45 4.06 -0.14
CA LEU A 29 5.55 2.76 0.53
C LEU A 29 4.81 1.69 -0.25
N TRP A 30 3.61 1.98 -0.74
CA TRP A 30 2.86 1.05 -1.57
C TRP A 30 3.61 0.69 -2.87
N GLU A 31 4.24 1.66 -3.53
CA GLU A 31 5.08 1.41 -4.71
C GLU A 31 6.27 0.50 -4.39
N ILE A 32 6.95 0.71 -3.26
CA ILE A 32 8.08 -0.12 -2.83
C ILE A 32 7.63 -1.58 -2.69
N PHE A 33 6.50 -1.84 -2.03
CA PHE A 33 6.01 -3.21 -1.81
C PHE A 33 5.34 -3.84 -3.04
N THR A 34 5.02 -3.05 -4.06
CA THR A 34 4.57 -3.54 -5.38
C THR A 34 5.70 -3.62 -6.41
N PHE A 35 6.94 -3.31 -6.00
CA PHE A 35 8.11 -3.27 -6.87
C PHE A 35 7.94 -2.28 -8.05
N GLY A 36 7.39 -1.10 -7.77
CA GLY A 36 7.14 -0.05 -8.77
C GLY A 36 5.77 -0.14 -9.44
N GLY A 37 4.76 -0.68 -8.74
CA GLY A 37 3.39 -0.73 -9.25
C GLY A 37 2.81 0.66 -9.53
N PHE A 38 1.83 0.73 -10.43
CA PHE A 38 1.17 1.98 -10.79
C PHE A 38 0.02 2.31 -9.81
N PRO A 39 0.07 3.41 -9.04
CA PRO A 39 -0.94 3.70 -8.03
C PRO A 39 -2.33 3.99 -8.63
N TYR A 40 -3.38 3.45 -8.01
CA TYR A 40 -4.79 3.62 -8.41
C TYR A 40 -5.06 3.31 -9.90
N PRO A 41 -4.67 2.13 -10.41
CA PRO A 41 -4.69 1.84 -11.85
C PRO A 41 -6.11 1.87 -12.46
N ALA A 42 -7.14 1.65 -11.65
CA ALA A 42 -8.54 1.65 -12.08
C ALA A 42 -9.17 3.05 -12.27
N PHE A 43 -8.46 4.13 -11.91
CA PHE A 43 -9.01 5.49 -11.93
C PHE A 43 -8.21 6.41 -12.85
N THR A 44 -8.90 7.33 -13.52
CA THR A 44 -8.28 8.47 -14.21
C THR A 44 -7.92 9.57 -13.22
N GLU A 45 -7.04 10.52 -13.58
CA GLU A 45 -6.70 11.65 -12.71
C GLU A 45 -7.94 12.48 -12.32
N ASP A 46 -8.90 12.64 -13.24
CA ASP A 46 -10.14 13.39 -13.02
C ASP A 46 -11.13 12.70 -12.06
N SER A 47 -11.13 11.37 -12.02
CA SER A 47 -12.02 10.58 -11.16
C SER A 47 -11.40 10.22 -9.81
N LEU A 48 -10.07 10.31 -9.70
CA LEU A 48 -9.32 9.85 -8.55
C LEU A 48 -9.68 10.57 -7.25
N LEU A 49 -9.83 11.90 -7.27
CA LEU A 49 -10.18 12.66 -6.06
C LEU A 49 -11.52 12.18 -5.47
N ARG A 50 -12.54 11.99 -6.31
CA ARG A 50 -13.86 11.50 -5.86
C ARG A 50 -13.76 10.09 -5.29
N ALA A 51 -12.99 9.20 -5.92
CA ALA A 51 -12.77 7.86 -5.42
C ALA A 51 -12.08 7.86 -4.06
N ILE A 52 -11.02 8.66 -3.89
CA ILE A 52 -10.32 8.83 -2.61
C ILE A 52 -11.26 9.34 -1.52
N GLN A 53 -12.08 10.35 -1.82
CA GLN A 53 -13.08 10.89 -0.89
C GLN A 53 -14.14 9.86 -0.51
N ALA A 54 -14.45 8.91 -1.40
CA ALA A 54 -15.34 7.78 -1.14
C ALA A 54 -14.69 6.61 -0.37
N GLY A 55 -13.46 6.79 0.14
CA GLY A 55 -12.76 5.77 0.93
C GLY A 55 -11.93 4.78 0.11
N ILE A 56 -11.80 4.96 -1.20
CA ILE A 56 -10.96 4.09 -2.03
C ILE A 56 -9.49 4.31 -1.71
N ARG A 57 -8.76 3.21 -1.44
CA ARG A 57 -7.32 3.16 -1.22
C ARG A 57 -6.69 2.09 -2.10
N ASN A 58 -5.38 2.19 -2.31
CA ASN A 58 -4.65 1.09 -2.95
C ASN A 58 -4.76 -0.18 -2.11
N ARG A 59 -4.93 -1.33 -2.75
CA ARG A 59 -4.98 -2.63 -2.08
C ARG A 59 -3.63 -2.99 -1.44
N GLN A 60 -3.65 -3.76 -0.35
CA GLN A 60 -2.46 -4.33 0.25
C GLN A 60 -1.64 -5.14 -0.78
N PRO A 61 -0.35 -4.81 -1.00
CA PRO A 61 0.54 -5.61 -1.83
C PRO A 61 0.81 -6.99 -1.22
N ARG A 62 0.96 -8.02 -2.06
CA ARG A 62 1.17 -9.42 -1.61
C ARG A 62 2.39 -9.61 -0.69
N ALA A 63 3.47 -8.87 -0.95
CA ALA A 63 4.71 -8.94 -0.18
C ALA A 63 4.70 -8.00 1.04
N CYS A 64 3.63 -7.24 1.28
CA CYS A 64 3.57 -6.24 2.34
C CYS A 64 3.03 -6.85 3.64
N PRO A 65 3.78 -6.79 4.76
CA PRO A 65 3.26 -7.18 6.06
C PRO A 65 2.02 -6.37 6.45
N ALA A 66 1.05 -7.01 7.11
CA ALA A 66 -0.22 -6.37 7.48
C ALA A 66 -0.01 -5.08 8.31
N SER A 67 0.92 -5.11 9.27
CA SER A 67 1.24 -3.94 10.10
C SER A 67 1.77 -2.75 9.29
N VAL A 68 2.53 -3.00 8.23
CA VAL A 68 3.04 -1.95 7.36
C VAL A 68 1.93 -1.42 6.45
N TYR A 69 0.99 -2.26 6.04
CA TYR A 69 -0.20 -1.80 5.32
C TYR A 69 -1.13 -0.95 6.19
N GLU A 70 -1.33 -1.30 7.45
CA GLU A 70 -2.04 -0.47 8.43
C GLU A 70 -1.37 0.91 8.58
N LEU A 71 -0.03 0.97 8.60
CA LEU A 71 0.70 2.22 8.54
C LEU A 71 0.38 3.01 7.26
N MET A 72 0.37 2.36 6.08
CA MET A 72 -0.01 3.02 4.82
C MET A 72 -1.44 3.60 4.90
N LEU A 73 -2.40 2.83 5.42
CA LEU A 73 -3.78 3.29 5.61
C LEU A 73 -3.82 4.52 6.52
N SER A 74 -3.04 4.54 7.61
CA SER A 74 -2.95 5.70 8.50
C SER A 74 -2.35 6.95 7.81
N CYS A 75 -1.43 6.76 6.85
CA CYS A 75 -0.92 7.87 6.03
C CYS A 75 -2.00 8.44 5.09
N TRP A 76 -3.04 7.66 4.78
CA TRP A 76 -4.13 8.02 3.87
C TRP A 76 -5.45 8.38 4.58
N PHE A 77 -5.40 8.82 5.84
CA PHE A 77 -6.54 9.48 6.47
C PHE A 77 -6.92 10.75 5.69
N LEU A 78 -8.22 10.95 5.46
CA LEU A 78 -8.70 12.14 4.75
C LEU A 78 -8.36 13.42 5.51
N ASP A 79 -8.62 13.43 6.82
CA ASP A 79 -8.20 14.53 7.69
C ASP A 79 -6.68 14.48 7.92
N PRO A 80 -5.92 15.52 7.49
CA PRO A 80 -4.47 15.58 7.68
C PRO A 80 -4.01 15.49 9.14
N LEU A 81 -4.86 15.86 10.11
CA LEU A 81 -4.52 15.82 11.54
C LEU A 81 -4.41 14.39 12.07
N HIS A 82 -5.20 13.46 11.51
CA HIS A 82 -5.22 12.05 11.90
C HIS A 82 -4.08 11.23 11.28
N ARG A 83 -3.41 11.77 10.25
CA ARG A 83 -2.22 11.12 9.68
C ARG A 83 -1.09 11.11 10.72
N PRO A 84 -0.19 10.12 10.72
CA PRO A 84 0.99 10.14 11.58
C PRO A 84 1.93 11.30 11.23
N THR A 85 2.91 11.54 12.08
CA THR A 85 4.08 12.36 11.77
C THR A 85 5.20 11.47 11.23
N PHE A 86 6.14 12.03 10.45
CA PHE A 86 7.33 11.28 10.04
C PHE A 86 8.12 10.68 11.20
N LYS A 87 8.15 11.34 12.36
CA LYS A 87 8.75 10.76 13.57
C LYS A 87 8.06 9.45 13.96
N GLN A 88 6.74 9.44 14.06
CA GLN A 88 5.97 8.22 14.38
C GLN A 88 6.17 7.12 13.33
N ILE A 89 6.23 7.50 12.05
CA ILE A 89 6.52 6.58 10.95
C ILE A 89 7.90 5.94 11.12
N ILE A 90 8.94 6.74 11.38
CA ILE A 90 10.31 6.25 11.60
C ILE A 90 10.35 5.31 12.81
N ASP A 91 9.79 5.74 13.95
CA ASP A 91 9.75 4.94 15.17
C ASP A 91 9.09 3.57 14.93
N PHE A 92 8.01 3.53 14.14
CA PHE A 92 7.33 2.29 13.76
C PHE A 92 8.17 1.40 12.82
N LEU A 93 8.74 1.98 11.77
CA LEU A 93 9.51 1.23 10.76
C LEU A 93 10.81 0.67 11.36
N SER A 94 11.49 1.43 12.22
CA SER A 94 12.67 0.94 12.95
C SER A 94 12.33 -0.26 13.85
N GLN A 95 11.25 -0.18 14.61
CA GLN A 95 10.80 -1.31 15.44
C GLN A 95 10.43 -2.54 14.59
N SER A 96 9.79 -2.32 13.44
CA SER A 96 9.41 -3.39 12.53
C SER A 96 10.63 -4.07 11.91
N TYR A 97 11.64 -3.28 11.53
CA TYR A 97 12.92 -3.77 11.02
C TYR A 97 13.69 -4.59 12.06
N ASP A 98 13.81 -4.07 13.29
CA ASP A 98 14.51 -4.76 14.37
C ASP A 98 13.90 -6.13 14.67
N ARG A 99 12.56 -6.25 14.60
CA ARG A 99 11.87 -7.54 14.74
C ARG A 99 12.23 -8.47 13.58
N ALA A 100 12.16 -8.00 12.34
CA ALA A 100 12.44 -8.83 11.16
C ALA A 100 13.88 -9.38 11.14
N ILE A 101 14.86 -8.58 11.56
CA ILE A 101 16.26 -9.02 11.65
C ILE A 101 16.46 -10.05 12.76
N ARG A 102 15.83 -9.86 13.93
CA ARG A 102 15.90 -10.84 15.03
C ARG A 102 15.33 -12.20 14.63
N PHE A 103 14.16 -12.22 13.98
CA PHE A 103 13.59 -13.46 13.44
C PHE A 103 14.46 -14.15 12.40
N SER A 104 15.23 -13.39 11.62
CA SER A 104 16.16 -13.94 10.62
C SER A 104 17.41 -14.57 11.26
N SER A 105 17.74 -14.18 12.50
CA SER A 105 18.92 -14.65 13.24
C SER A 105 18.65 -15.95 14.01
N ASP A 106 17.38 -16.25 14.29
CA ASP A 106 16.94 -17.45 15.01
C ASP A 106 16.69 -18.67 14.09
N ASN A 107 16.84 -18.52 12.77
CA ASN A 107 16.66 -19.59 11.79
C ASN A 107 18.02 -20.08 11.24
N GLU A 108 18.82 -20.70 12.10
CA GLU A 108 20.02 -21.45 11.68
C GLU A 108 19.57 -22.72 10.92
N LEU A 109 20.18 -22.94 9.76
CA LEU A 109 19.84 -23.94 8.74
C LEU A 109 19.59 -25.35 9.31
N VAL A 110 18.34 -25.82 9.30
CA VAL A 110 18.07 -27.26 9.18
C VAL A 110 18.16 -27.59 7.69
N PRO A 111 19.07 -28.49 7.25
CA PRO A 111 19.15 -28.84 5.84
C PRO A 111 17.89 -29.61 5.43
N GLU A 112 17.14 -29.04 4.48
CA GLU A 112 16.08 -29.76 3.76
C GLU A 112 16.68 -30.98 3.04
N PRO A 113 16.14 -32.20 3.21
CA PRO A 113 16.53 -33.32 2.37
C PRO A 113 16.13 -33.03 0.92
N ARG A 114 17.09 -33.23 0.00
CA ARG A 114 16.88 -33.09 -1.44
C ARG A 114 15.85 -34.11 -1.90
N ASP A 115 14.75 -33.65 -2.46
CA ASP A 115 13.89 -34.48 -3.30
C ASP A 115 13.83 -33.92 -4.73
N GLU A 116 13.98 -34.84 -5.67
CA GLU A 116 14.18 -34.62 -7.10
C GLU A 116 12.83 -34.52 -7.81
N GLY A 117 12.59 -33.38 -8.48
CA GLY A 117 11.80 -33.30 -9.72
C GLY A 117 10.27 -33.41 -9.64
N ALA A 118 9.57 -32.40 -10.20
CA ALA A 118 8.65 -32.58 -11.34
C ALA A 118 7.92 -31.27 -11.72
N THR A 119 8.10 -30.91 -12.99
CA THR A 119 7.15 -30.31 -13.95
C THR A 119 6.36 -29.02 -13.65
N SER A 120 6.65 -28.04 -14.51
CA SER A 120 5.94 -26.80 -14.81
C SER A 120 4.54 -27.03 -15.38
N GLU A 121 3.52 -26.35 -14.84
CA GLU A 121 2.29 -26.01 -15.55
C GLU A 121 2.04 -24.50 -15.49
N SER A 122 1.98 -23.89 -16.67
CA SER A 122 1.60 -22.51 -16.92
C SER A 122 0.07 -22.41 -17.02
N VAL A 123 -0.55 -21.57 -16.20
CA VAL A 123 -2.00 -21.28 -16.29
C VAL A 123 -2.22 -20.06 -17.19
N GLU A 124 -2.94 -20.27 -18.29
CA GLU A 124 -3.43 -19.23 -19.21
C GLU A 124 -4.58 -18.43 -18.57
N TYR A 125 -4.59 -17.11 -18.78
CA TYR A 125 -5.70 -16.24 -18.38
C TYR A 125 -6.61 -15.96 -19.58
N HIS A 126 -7.88 -16.35 -19.46
CA HIS A 126 -8.96 -15.87 -20.32
C HIS A 126 -9.57 -14.59 -19.73
N GLU A 127 -9.57 -13.51 -20.52
CA GLU A 127 -10.37 -12.31 -20.26
C GLU A 127 -11.81 -12.58 -20.68
N ASP A 128 -12.78 -12.40 -19.78
CA ASP A 128 -14.14 -12.10 -20.23
C ASP A 128 -14.94 -11.19 -19.27
N SER A 129 -15.62 -10.23 -19.89
CA SER A 129 -16.76 -9.43 -19.41
C SER A 129 -16.58 -8.39 -18.29
N GLY A 130 -16.45 -7.12 -18.70
CA GLY A 130 -17.52 -6.12 -18.50
C GLY A 130 -17.89 -5.60 -17.11
N THR A 131 -17.20 -5.97 -16.03
CA THR A 131 -17.24 -5.24 -14.76
C THR A 131 -15.86 -5.28 -14.14
N ILE A 132 -15.20 -4.13 -14.00
CA ILE A 132 -13.92 -4.07 -13.29
C ILE A 132 -14.24 -4.41 -11.83
N ASP A 133 -13.86 -5.61 -11.40
CA ASP A 133 -13.88 -5.98 -10.00
C ASP A 133 -12.87 -5.12 -9.24
N LEU A 134 -13.36 -4.02 -8.66
CA LEU A 134 -12.54 -3.09 -7.91
C LEU A 134 -11.91 -3.75 -6.67
N SER A 135 -12.45 -4.85 -6.16
CA SER A 135 -11.86 -5.57 -5.02
C SER A 135 -10.48 -6.17 -5.36
N LYS A 136 -10.21 -6.42 -6.65
CA LYS A 136 -8.91 -6.88 -7.12
C LYS A 136 -7.83 -5.80 -7.02
N TYR A 137 -8.21 -4.54 -7.18
CA TYR A 137 -7.29 -3.40 -7.34
C TYR A 137 -7.29 -2.41 -6.18
N CYS A 138 -8.34 -2.41 -5.36
CA CYS A 138 -8.60 -1.37 -4.37
C CYS A 138 -9.10 -1.96 -3.04
N TYR A 139 -8.82 -1.21 -1.98
CA TYR A 139 -9.41 -1.40 -0.66
C TYR A 139 -10.44 -0.31 -0.41
N VAL A 140 -11.61 -0.67 0.11
CA VAL A 140 -12.61 0.30 0.56
C VAL A 140 -12.45 0.45 2.06
N ASP A 141 -11.92 1.60 2.49
CA ASP A 141 -11.84 1.92 3.91
C ASP A 141 -13.25 2.24 4.44
N GLN A 142 -13.78 1.34 5.27
CA GLN A 142 -15.10 1.50 5.90
C GLN A 142 -15.05 2.38 7.16
N GLY A 143 -13.91 3.04 7.45
CA GLY A 143 -13.80 4.02 8.53
C GLY A 143 -13.84 3.40 9.93
N THR A 144 -13.54 2.11 10.08
CA THR A 144 -13.56 1.43 11.39
C THR A 144 -12.15 1.29 11.94
N TYR A 145 -11.55 2.39 12.37
CA TYR A 145 -10.40 2.36 13.26
C TYR A 145 -10.61 3.39 14.37
N ILE A 146 -11.24 2.89 15.44
CA ILE A 146 -11.39 3.41 16.81
C ILE A 146 -11.96 4.83 16.99
#